data_AF-A0A962ANY2-F1
#
_entry.id   AF-A0A962ANY2-F1
#
_cell.length_a   1.000
_cell.length_b   1.000
_cell.length_c   1.000
_cell.angle_alpha   90.00
_cell.angle_beta   90.00
_cell.angle_gamma   90.00
#
_symmetry.space_group_name_H-M   'P 1'
#
loop_
_entity.id
_entity.type
_entity.pdbx_description
1 polymer ?
#
loop_
_entity_poly.entity_id
_entity_poly.type
_entity_poly.pdbx_seq_one_letter_code
_entity_poly.pdbx_strand_id
1 'polypeptide(L)'
;RQGAASGGLRIAFDQNFEAALCEADRAQPTPPRLKWAFAELFDAGFAHAFDISLMSGERVGGGYGVAVGRVFVIEALHFHDASARGAGLAALAHALEGRGFQWIDAKRLTPELAADGFDGASRLDYLGRLKRALAVEQVGAWCAPQLAEAA
;
A
#
# COMPACT_ATOMS: atom_id res chain seq x y z
N ARG A 1 2.06 8.15 23.61
CA ARG A 1 3.41 8.71 23.37
C ARG A 1 4.44 7.72 23.90
N GLN A 2 5.16 7.03 23.02
CA GLN A 2 6.43 6.33 23.28
C GLN A 2 7.11 6.07 21.92
N GLY A 3 8.28 6.68 21.75
CA GLY A 3 9.37 6.42 20.79
C GLY A 3 9.05 5.87 19.40
N ALA A 4 8.62 6.73 18.47
CA ALA A 4 8.99 6.54 17.06
C ALA A 4 10.27 7.34 16.82
N ALA A 5 11.30 6.68 16.29
CA ALA A 5 12.55 7.32 15.93
C ALA A 5 12.28 8.59 15.11
N SER A 6 12.97 9.68 15.45
CA SER A 6 12.96 10.97 14.77
C SER A 6 13.57 10.92 13.35
N GLY A 7 13.61 9.75 12.74
CA GLY A 7 14.12 9.53 11.39
C GLY A 7 12.95 9.31 10.45
N GLY A 8 12.82 10.15 9.42
CA GLY A 8 11.76 10.02 8.43
C GLY A 8 11.71 8.64 7.76
N LEU A 9 10.56 8.32 7.19
CA LEU A 9 10.36 7.11 6.39
C LEU A 9 10.53 7.42 4.90
N ARG A 10 11.15 6.49 4.18
CA ARG A 10 11.22 6.49 2.71
C ARG A 10 10.26 5.45 2.20
N ILE A 11 9.54 5.79 1.16
CA ILE A 11 8.77 4.83 0.37
C ILE A 11 9.38 4.69 -1.02
N ALA A 12 9.47 3.45 -1.49
CA ALA A 12 9.83 3.14 -2.87
C ALA A 12 8.75 2.24 -3.46
N PHE A 13 8.33 2.54 -4.69
CA PHE A 13 7.36 1.72 -5.42
C PHE A 13 8.07 0.88 -6.47
N ASP A 14 7.54 -0.30 -6.73
CA ASP A 14 7.86 -1.16 -7.89
C ASP A 14 9.34 -1.52 -8.07
N GLN A 15 10.14 -1.47 -7.00
CA GLN A 15 11.55 -1.86 -7.03
C GLN A 15 11.72 -3.37 -7.26
N ASN A 16 10.84 -4.19 -6.67
CA ASN A 16 10.83 -5.65 -6.87
C ASN A 16 9.45 -6.25 -6.52
N PHE A 17 8.55 -6.30 -7.51
CA PHE A 17 7.20 -6.83 -7.32
C PHE A 17 7.19 -8.34 -7.02
N GLU A 18 8.07 -9.12 -7.66
CA GLU A 18 8.18 -10.56 -7.43
C GLU A 18 8.58 -10.90 -5.99
N ALA A 19 9.49 -10.12 -5.41
CA ALA A 19 9.86 -10.28 -4.00
C ALA A 19 8.68 -10.01 -3.06
N ALA A 20 7.87 -8.98 -3.34
CA ALA A 20 6.68 -8.68 -2.56
C ALA A 20 5.64 -9.82 -2.63
N LEU A 21 5.43 -10.41 -3.81
CA LEU A 21 4.58 -11.60 -3.96
C LEU A 21 5.11 -12.79 -3.16
N CYS A 22 6.42 -13.07 -3.25
CA CYS A 22 7.05 -14.16 -2.52
C CYS A 22 6.95 -13.97 -1.00
N GLU A 23 7.09 -12.74 -0.51
CA GLU A 23 6.98 -12.42 0.91
C GLU A 23 5.55 -12.61 1.43
N ALA A 24 4.55 -12.12 0.69
CA ALA A 24 3.16 -12.34 1.02
C ALA A 24 2.78 -13.83 1.01
N ASP A 25 3.28 -14.61 0.04
CA ASP A 25 3.04 -16.05 -0.08
C ASP A 25 3.56 -16.84 1.12
N ARG A 26 4.65 -16.39 1.76
CA ARG A 26 5.17 -16.99 2.99
C ARG A 26 4.25 -16.74 4.19
N ALA A 27 3.62 -15.57 4.27
CA ALA A 27 2.70 -15.23 5.34
C ALA A 27 1.34 -15.91 5.15
N GLN A 28 0.83 -15.91 3.91
CA GLN A 28 -0.41 -16.56 3.52
C GLN A 28 -0.26 -17.18 2.12
N PRO A 29 -0.16 -18.52 2.02
CA PRO A 29 0.01 -19.20 0.75
C PRO A 29 -1.05 -18.83 -0.27
N THR A 30 -0.58 -18.31 -1.39
CA THR A 30 -1.38 -17.86 -2.53
C THR A 30 -1.28 -18.89 -3.65
N PRO A 31 -2.41 -19.41 -4.17
CA PRO A 31 -2.41 -20.33 -5.30
C PRO A 31 -1.58 -19.79 -6.48
N PRO A 32 -0.77 -20.62 -7.18
CA PRO A 32 0.09 -20.16 -8.28
C PRO A 32 -0.63 -19.31 -9.34
N ARG A 33 -1.86 -19.67 -9.69
CA ARG A 33 -2.69 -18.91 -10.64
C ARG A 33 -2.94 -17.45 -10.22
N LEU A 34 -3.06 -17.18 -8.92
CA LEU A 34 -3.26 -15.82 -8.41
C LEU A 34 -1.95 -15.04 -8.43
N LYS A 35 -0.82 -15.68 -8.15
CA LYS A 35 0.51 -15.05 -8.29
C LYS A 35 0.75 -14.59 -9.73
N TRP A 36 0.42 -15.44 -10.71
CA TRP A 36 0.49 -15.06 -12.13
C TRP A 36 -0.47 -13.93 -12.49
N ALA A 37 -1.72 -13.96 -12.00
CA ALA A 37 -2.66 -12.87 -12.24
C ALA A 37 -2.15 -11.53 -11.69
N PHE A 38 -1.52 -11.50 -10.51
CA PHE A 38 -0.93 -10.28 -9.98
C PHE A 38 0.31 -9.83 -10.74
N ALA A 39 1.14 -10.76 -11.23
CA ALA A 39 2.25 -10.42 -12.11
C ALA A 39 1.76 -9.80 -13.43
N GLU A 40 0.72 -10.37 -14.04
CA GLU A 40 0.09 -9.82 -15.24
C GLU A 40 -0.52 -8.44 -14.98
N LEU A 41 -1.15 -8.23 -13.81
CA LEU A 41 -1.65 -6.91 -13.40
C LEU A 41 -0.52 -5.90 -13.18
N PHE A 42 0.63 -6.34 -12.66
CA PHE A 42 1.81 -5.48 -12.51
C PHE A 42 2.36 -5.07 -13.88
N ASP A 43 2.53 -6.03 -14.79
CA ASP A 43 2.99 -5.77 -16.16
C ASP A 43 2.03 -4.84 -16.93
N ALA A 44 0.72 -4.95 -16.65
CA ALA A 44 -0.31 -4.08 -17.19
C ALA A 44 -0.42 -2.71 -16.48
N GLY A 45 0.36 -2.47 -15.42
CA GLY A 45 0.41 -1.20 -14.68
C GLY A 45 -0.75 -0.98 -13.70
N PHE A 46 -1.43 -2.05 -13.28
CA PHE A 46 -2.51 -2.02 -12.30
C PHE A 46 -2.04 -2.40 -10.90
N ALA A 47 -1.16 -3.40 -10.77
CA ALA A 47 -0.65 -3.82 -9.47
C ALA A 47 0.69 -3.11 -9.19
N HIS A 48 0.91 -2.77 -7.93
CA HIS A 48 2.12 -2.07 -7.48
C HIS A 48 2.59 -2.62 -6.15
N ALA A 49 3.91 -2.75 -6.02
CA ALA A 49 4.55 -3.08 -4.75
C ALA A 49 5.10 -1.80 -4.14
N PHE A 50 5.20 -1.80 -2.81
CA PHE A 50 5.85 -0.71 -2.09
C PHE A 50 6.70 -1.26 -0.96
N ASP A 51 7.84 -0.62 -0.77
CA ASP A 51 8.77 -0.86 0.32
C ASP A 51 8.91 0.39 1.16
N ILE A 52 8.94 0.21 2.47
CA ILE A 52 9.07 1.28 3.45
C ILE A 52 10.35 1.03 4.24
N SER A 53 11.22 2.03 4.26
CA SER A 53 12.49 1.96 4.99
C SER A 53 12.71 3.21 5.83
N LEU A 54 13.50 3.08 6.89
CA LEU A 54 14.10 4.23 7.55
C LEU A 54 15.01 5.00 6.58
N MET A 55 15.30 6.27 6.86
CA MET A 55 16.31 7.03 6.11
C MET A 55 17.68 6.35 6.09
N SER A 56 18.00 5.54 7.11
CA SER A 56 19.22 4.72 7.19
C SER A 56 19.29 3.60 6.14
N GLY A 57 18.17 3.28 5.48
CA GLY A 57 18.05 2.21 4.49
C GLY A 57 17.51 0.88 5.04
N GLU A 58 17.29 0.78 6.36
CA GLU A 58 16.66 -0.40 6.96
C GLU A 58 15.18 -0.49 6.57
N ARG A 59 14.79 -1.58 5.90
CA ARG A 59 13.38 -1.86 5.55
C ARG A 59 12.60 -2.19 6.83
N VAL A 60 11.45 -1.54 7.01
CA VAL A 60 10.57 -1.73 8.18
C VAL A 60 9.21 -2.32 7.81
N GLY A 61 8.91 -2.37 6.51
CA GLY A 61 7.71 -3.01 5.99
C GLY A 61 7.48 -2.74 4.51
N GLY A 62 6.29 -3.06 4.05
CA GLY A 62 5.88 -2.92 2.66
C GLY A 62 4.62 -3.73 2.36
N GLY A 63 4.40 -3.96 1.07
CA GLY A 63 3.29 -4.76 0.60
C GLY A 63 3.08 -4.63 -0.90
N TYR A 64 1.95 -5.10 -1.37
CA TYR A 64 1.48 -4.82 -2.72
C TYR A 64 -0.04 -4.64 -2.75
N GLY A 65 -0.51 -3.96 -3.78
CA GLY A 65 -1.92 -3.66 -3.99
C GLY A 65 -2.22 -3.33 -5.44
N VAL A 66 -3.47 -2.97 -5.70
CA VAL A 66 -3.99 -2.69 -7.04
C VAL A 66 -4.54 -1.26 -7.10
N ALA A 67 -4.14 -0.50 -8.11
CA ALA A 67 -4.75 0.77 -8.47
C ALA A 67 -6.09 0.53 -9.15
N VAL A 68 -7.15 1.10 -8.58
CA VAL A 68 -8.53 1.02 -9.09
C VAL A 68 -9.05 2.45 -9.20
N GLY A 69 -8.85 3.08 -10.36
CA GLY A 69 -9.02 4.52 -10.48
C GLY A 69 -8.12 5.25 -9.48
N ARG A 70 -8.70 6.15 -8.68
CA ARG A 70 -8.01 6.85 -7.59
C ARG A 70 -8.09 6.15 -6.22
N VAL A 71 -8.31 4.84 -6.18
CA VAL A 71 -8.28 4.02 -4.95
C VAL A 71 -7.14 3.03 -5.02
N PHE A 72 -6.36 2.90 -3.95
CA PHE A 72 -5.36 1.85 -3.85
C PHE A 72 -5.87 0.73 -2.94
N VAL A 73 -6.11 -0.44 -3.52
CA VAL A 73 -6.61 -1.62 -2.80
C VAL A 73 -5.43 -2.45 -2.35
N ILE A 74 -5.21 -2.52 -1.04
CA ILE A 74 -4.11 -3.30 -0.46
C ILE A 74 -4.44 -4.79 -0.55
N GLU A 75 -3.53 -5.56 -1.13
CA GLU A 75 -3.65 -7.01 -1.23
C GLU A 75 -2.89 -7.73 -0.13
N ALA A 76 -1.66 -7.30 0.15
CA ALA A 76 -0.84 -7.81 1.24
C ALA A 76 -0.05 -6.69 1.92
N LEU A 77 0.19 -6.86 3.23
CA LEU A 77 1.04 -6.00 4.05
C LEU A 77 1.98 -6.85 4.89
N HIS A 78 3.21 -6.36 5.07
CA HIS A 78 4.17 -6.91 6.00
C HIS A 78 4.88 -5.77 6.71
N PHE A 79 5.00 -5.87 8.03
CA PHE A 79 5.68 -4.90 8.87
C PHE A 79 6.37 -5.61 10.02
N HIS A 80 7.47 -5.05 10.50
CA HIS A 80 8.20 -5.61 11.64
C HIS A 80 7.38 -5.59 12.93
N ASP A 81 6.63 -4.51 13.15
CA ASP A 81 5.75 -4.35 14.31
C ASP A 81 4.59 -3.37 14.02
N ALA A 82 3.70 -3.19 15.01
CA ALA A 82 2.53 -2.32 14.89
C ALA A 82 2.88 -0.83 14.78
N SER A 83 3.97 -0.37 15.42
CA SER A 83 4.42 1.02 15.32
C SER A 83 4.90 1.33 13.91
N ALA A 84 5.71 0.41 13.35
CA ALA A 84 6.17 0.47 11.96
C ALA A 84 5.00 0.44 10.97
N ARG A 85 3.96 -0.37 11.24
CA ARG A 85 2.75 -0.44 10.40
C ARG A 85 1.99 0.88 10.39
N GLY A 86 1.67 1.45 11.56
CA GLY A 86 0.94 2.71 11.64
C GLY A 86 1.68 3.84 10.93
N ALA A 87 2.97 4.03 11.24
CA ALA A 87 3.79 5.06 10.61
C ALA A 87 3.98 4.81 9.10
N GLY A 88 4.16 3.55 8.71
CA GLY A 88 4.33 3.16 7.31
C GLY A 88 3.07 3.34 6.47
N LEU A 89 1.89 2.97 6.99
CA LEU A 89 0.61 3.19 6.31
C LEU A 89 0.30 4.68 6.16
N ALA A 90 0.67 5.51 7.15
CA ALA A 90 0.59 6.97 7.02
C ALA A 90 1.51 7.51 5.92
N ALA A 91 2.76 7.02 5.85
CA ALA A 91 3.70 7.39 4.79
C ALA A 91 3.22 6.95 3.40
N LEU A 92 2.66 5.74 3.29
CA LEU A 92 2.02 5.25 2.07
C LEU A 92 0.86 6.14 1.64
N ALA A 93 -0.03 6.49 2.57
CA ALA A 93 -1.17 7.37 2.29
C ALA A 93 -0.71 8.72 1.74
N HIS A 94 0.30 9.34 2.35
CA HIS A 94 0.85 10.61 1.88
C HIS A 94 1.47 10.50 0.47
N ALA A 95 2.22 9.43 0.20
CA ALA A 95 2.81 9.22 -1.11
C ALA A 95 1.78 8.93 -2.22
N LEU A 96 0.72 8.19 -1.88
CA LEU A 96 -0.41 7.94 -2.77
C LEU A 96 -1.23 9.21 -3.02
N GLU A 97 -1.44 10.05 -2.01
CA GLU A 97 -2.08 11.36 -2.17
C GLU A 97 -1.31 12.24 -3.18
N GLY A 98 0.02 12.29 -3.08
CA GLY A 98 0.88 12.97 -4.06
C GLY A 98 0.79 12.42 -5.49
N ARG A 99 0.30 11.19 -5.66
CA ARG A 99 0.01 10.54 -6.95
C ARG A 99 -1.45 10.71 -7.40
N GLY A 100 -2.27 11.41 -6.62
CA GLY A 100 -3.67 11.68 -6.94
C GLY A 100 -4.62 10.56 -6.54
N PHE A 101 -4.21 9.66 -5.65
CA PHE A 101 -5.13 8.74 -4.97
C PHE A 101 -5.93 9.49 -3.91
N GLN A 102 -7.16 9.02 -3.67
CA GLN A 102 -8.08 9.63 -2.72
C GLN A 102 -8.15 8.89 -1.40
N TRP A 103 -7.96 7.56 -1.41
CA TRP A 103 -8.01 6.71 -0.21
C TRP A 103 -7.45 5.32 -0.50
N ILE A 104 -7.20 4.59 0.58
CA ILE A 104 -6.68 3.24 0.60
C ILE A 104 -7.80 2.30 1.06
N ASP A 105 -7.97 1.17 0.38
CA ASP A 105 -8.89 0.10 0.76
C ASP A 105 -8.10 -1.08 1.36
N ALA A 106 -8.29 -1.34 2.65
CA ALA A 106 -7.73 -2.49 3.37
C ALA A 106 -8.75 -3.63 3.58
N LYS A 107 -9.83 -3.64 2.79
CA LYS A 107 -10.89 -4.65 2.74
C LYS A 107 -11.72 -4.71 4.03
N ARG A 108 -11.28 -5.48 5.02
CA ARG A 108 -12.01 -5.70 6.26
C ARG A 108 -11.34 -4.90 7.37
N LEU A 109 -12.10 -4.00 7.99
CA LEU A 109 -11.62 -3.29 9.17
C LEU A 109 -11.38 -4.27 10.33
N THR A 110 -10.18 -4.22 10.89
CA THR A 110 -9.81 -4.91 12.15
C THR A 110 -9.47 -3.87 13.21
N PRO A 111 -9.47 -4.22 14.51
CA PRO A 111 -9.06 -3.28 15.57
C PRO A 111 -7.66 -2.70 15.34
N GLU A 112 -6.76 -3.50 14.78
CA GLU A 112 -5.39 -3.11 14.46
C GLU A 112 -5.37 -2.03 13.37
N LEU A 113 -6.12 -2.22 12.27
CA LEU A 113 -6.21 -1.23 11.20
C LEU A 113 -6.96 0.04 11.65
N ALA A 114 -7.96 -0.10 12.53
CA ALA A 114 -8.65 1.04 13.12
C ALA A 114 -7.70 1.90 13.97
N ALA A 115 -6.78 1.27 14.71
CA ALA A 115 -5.75 1.98 15.46
C ALA A 115 -4.74 2.71 14.54
N ASP A 116 -4.57 2.23 13.31
CA ASP A 116 -3.74 2.85 12.28
C ASP A 116 -4.48 3.91 11.44
N GLY A 117 -5.73 4.25 11.80
CA GLY A 117 -6.49 5.34 11.18
C GLY A 117 -7.46 4.92 10.07
N PHE A 118 -7.67 3.63 9.83
CA PHE A 118 -8.71 3.16 8.92
C PHE A 118 -10.10 3.28 9.54
N ASP A 119 -11.09 3.60 8.72
CA ASP A 119 -12.50 3.61 9.10
C ASP A 119 -13.32 2.57 8.30
N GLY A 120 -14.53 2.31 8.78
CA GLY A 120 -15.47 1.44 8.12
C GLY A 120 -16.48 2.25 7.31
N ALA A 121 -16.87 1.74 6.15
CA ALA A 121 -17.96 2.30 5.35
C ALA A 121 -19.06 1.26 5.13
N SER A 122 -20.31 1.71 5.02
CA SER A 122 -21.37 0.84 4.51
C SER A 122 -21.05 0.46 3.05
N ARG A 123 -21.54 -0.70 2.58
CA ARG A 123 -21.35 -1.11 1.19
C ARG A 123 -21.87 -0.06 0.20
N LEU A 124 -22.98 0.60 0.52
CA LEU A 124 -23.57 1.63 -0.33
C LEU A 124 -22.67 2.86 -0.43
N ASP A 125 -22.13 3.32 0.72
CA ASP A 125 -21.22 4.47 0.75
C ASP A 125 -19.90 4.16 0.04
N TYR A 126 -19.34 2.96 0.27
CA TYR A 126 -18.14 2.47 -0.40
C TYR A 126 -18.33 2.50 -1.92
N LEU A 127 -19.41 1.89 -2.44
CA LEU A 127 -19.66 1.82 -3.88
C LEU A 127 -19.92 3.22 -4.47
N GLY A 128 -20.58 4.10 -3.73
CA GLY A 128 -20.77 5.49 -4.13
C GLY A 128 -19.45 6.27 -4.24
N ARG A 129 -18.54 6.09 -3.28
CA ARG A 129 -17.18 6.67 -3.29
C ARG A 129 -16.34 6.09 -4.43
N LEU A 130 -16.31 4.76 -4.57
CA LEU A 130 -15.57 4.05 -5.60
C LEU A 130 -16.00 4.50 -7.01
N LYS A 131 -17.31 4.61 -7.27
CA LYS A 131 -17.82 5.11 -8.56
C LYS A 131 -17.24 6.47 -8.97
N ARG A 132 -17.01 7.37 -8.00
CA ARG A 132 -16.39 8.68 -8.26
C ARG A 132 -14.88 8.60 -8.45
N ALA A 133 -14.22 7.69 -7.73
CA ALA A 133 -12.79 7.48 -7.84
C ALA A 133 -12.40 6.85 -9.19
N LEU A 134 -13.27 5.99 -9.76
CA LEU A 134 -13.12 5.36 -11.07
C LEU A 134 -13.22 6.32 -12.27
N ALA A 135 -13.62 7.58 -12.06
CA ALA A 135 -13.71 8.56 -13.14
C ALA A 135 -12.34 8.98 -13.72
N VAL A 136 -11.26 8.69 -12.99
CA VAL A 136 -9.88 8.96 -13.40
C VAL A 136 -9.06 7.70 -13.11
N GLU A 137 -8.40 7.18 -14.13
CA GLU A 137 -7.55 6.00 -14.04
C GLU A 137 -6.14 6.37 -13.56
N GLN A 138 -5.51 5.52 -12.74
CA GLN A 138 -4.13 5.69 -12.25
C GLN A 138 -3.20 4.55 -12.72
N VAL A 139 -3.54 3.91 -13.83
CA VAL A 139 -2.77 2.82 -14.43
C VAL A 139 -1.50 3.33 -15.09
N GLY A 140 -0.39 2.63 -14.85
CA GLY A 140 0.89 2.91 -15.48
C GLY A 140 2.07 2.54 -14.58
N ALA A 141 3.29 2.62 -15.10
CA ALA A 141 4.49 2.27 -14.34
C ALA A 141 4.78 3.29 -13.22
N TRP A 142 5.02 2.82 -11.99
CA TRP A 142 5.39 3.69 -10.87
C TRP A 142 6.90 3.63 -10.62
N CYS A 143 7.72 4.25 -11.48
CA CYS A 143 9.14 4.38 -11.19
C CYS A 143 9.40 5.26 -9.95
N ALA A 144 10.42 4.93 -9.14
CA ALA A 144 10.85 5.67 -7.96
C ALA A 144 12.03 6.64 -8.23
N PRO A 145 12.25 7.68 -7.38
CA PRO A 145 11.51 8.03 -6.16
C PRO A 145 10.89 9.45 -6.19
N GLN A 146 9.66 9.59 -5.67
CA GLN A 146 9.30 10.82 -4.94
C GLN A 146 9.69 10.61 -3.47
N LEU A 147 10.70 11.35 -3.01
CA LEU A 147 11.01 11.47 -1.60
C LEU A 147 9.83 12.17 -0.90
N ALA A 148 8.99 11.40 -0.23
CA ALA A 148 8.07 11.94 0.76
C ALA A 148 8.87 12.23 2.04
N GLU A 149 9.36 13.46 2.20
CA GLU A 149 9.83 13.93 3.50
C GLU A 149 8.62 14.18 4.39
N ALA A 150 8.33 13.23 5.29
CA ALA A 150 7.38 13.47 6.36
C ALA A 150 8.01 14.45 7.37
N ALA A 151 7.45 15.66 7.44
CA ALA A 151 7.82 16.71 8.38
C ALA A 151 7.27 16.45 9.80
#